data_AF-A0A542MA61-F1
#
_entry.id   AF-A0A542MA61-F1
#
_cell.length_a   1.000
_cell.length_b   1.000
_cell.length_c   1.000
_cell.angle_alpha   90.00
_cell.angle_beta   90.00
_cell.angle_gamma   90.00
#
_symmetry.space_group_name_H-M   'P 1'
#
loop_
_entity.id
_entity.type
_entity.pdbx_description
1 polymer ?
#
loop_
_entity_poly.entity_id
_entity_poly.type
_entity_poly.pdbx_seq_one_letter_code
_entity_poly.pdbx_strand_id
1 'polypeptide(L)' 'MRFSPMLRVEVGGQIVRRVGEVEILAHDPLGRPTIARMRPQLLAGEVLRERLGTIPEIIQERR' A
#
# COMPACT_ATOMS: atom_id res chain seq x y z
N MET A 1 2.39 15.81 13.83
CA MET A 1 1.91 14.47 13.44
C MET A 1 2.16 14.29 11.94
N ARG A 2 2.91 13.26 11.52
CA ARG A 2 2.96 12.89 10.09
C ARG A 2 1.64 12.20 9.75
N PHE A 3 0.97 12.65 8.70
CA PHE A 3 -0.17 11.94 8.13
C PHE A 3 0.33 10.63 7.53
N SER A 4 -0.16 9.50 8.02
CA SER A 4 0.09 8.18 7.46
C SER A 4 -1.18 7.72 6.76
N PRO A 5 -1.21 7.59 5.43
CA PRO A 5 -2.39 7.09 4.73
C PRO A 5 -2.67 5.65 5.18
N MET A 6 -3.94 5.25 5.13
CA MET A 6 -4.36 3.89 5.49
C MET A 6 -5.01 3.24 4.27
N LEU A 7 -4.46 2.11 3.85
CA LEU A 7 -4.95 1.33 2.72
C LEU A 7 -5.77 0.14 3.19
N ARG A 8 -6.85 -0.17 2.46
CA ARG A 8 -7.62 -1.39 2.65
C ARG A 8 -6.93 -2.51 1.88
N VAL A 9 -6.70 -3.64 2.54
CA VAL A 9 -6.13 -4.85 1.97
C VAL A 9 -6.90 -6.06 2.49
N GLU A 10 -6.94 -7.13 1.73
CA GLU A 10 -7.48 -8.42 2.16
C GLU A 10 -6.37 -9.30 2.73
N VAL A 11 -6.55 -9.84 3.93
CA VAL A 11 -5.63 -10.79 4.57
C VAL A 11 -6.46 -12.00 5.01
N GLY A 12 -6.19 -13.18 4.44
CA GLY A 12 -6.92 -14.39 4.81
C GLY A 12 -8.45 -14.27 4.68
N GLY A 13 -8.93 -13.54 3.66
CA GLY A 13 -10.36 -13.29 3.42
C GLY A 13 -10.98 -12.17 4.26
N GLN A 14 -10.21 -11.48 5.11
CA GLN A 14 -10.70 -10.34 5.89
C GLN A 14 -10.13 -9.01 5.38
N ILE A 15 -10.98 -7.99 5.26
CA ILE A 15 -10.53 -6.64 4.87
C ILE A 15 -10.01 -5.92 6.12
N VAL A 16 -8.72 -5.60 6.13
CA VAL A 16 -8.04 -4.86 7.20
C VAL A 16 -7.45 -3.56 6.67
N ARG A 17 -7.02 -2.67 7.57
CA ARG A 17 -6.30 -1.44 7.21
C ARG A 17 -4.81 -1.61 7.51
N ARG A 18 -3.96 -1.37 6.52
CA ARG A 18 -2.50 -1.28 6.66
C ARG A 18 -2.05 0.17 6.47
N VAL A 19 -0.97 0.55 7.15
CA VAL A 19 -0.30 1.81 6.87
C VAL A 19 0.17 1.79 5.42
N GLY A 20 -0.09 2.88 4.69
CA GLY A 20 0.41 3.08 3.34
C GLY A 20 1.79 3.72 3.38
N GLU A 21 2.75 3.12 2.70
CA GLU A 21 3.99 3.76 2.32
C GLU A 21 3.77 4.55 1.04
N VAL A 22 4.18 5.82 1.04
CA VAL A 22 4.08 6.70 -0.12
C VAL A 22 5.49 6.91 -0.67
N GLU A 23 5.69 6.52 -1.91
CA GLU A 23 6.86 6.83 -2.72
C GLU A 23 6.50 7.98 -3.66
N ILE A 24 7.09 9.16 -3.45
CA ILE A 24 6.86 10.32 -4.33
C ILE A 24 7.72 10.13 -5.58
N LEU A 25 7.06 10.13 -6.74
CA LEU A 25 7.70 9.94 -8.04
C LEU A 25 7.96 11.27 -8.76
N ALA A 26 7.13 12.28 -8.51
CA ALA A 26 7.30 13.61 -9.09
C ALA A 26 6.68 14.71 -8.21
N HIS A 27 7.21 15.92 -8.37
CA HIS A 27 6.68 17.14 -7.76
C HIS A 27 6.23 18.14 -8.85
N ASP A 28 5.27 18.99 -8.54
CA ASP A 28 4.94 20.15 -9.37
C ASP A 28 6.03 21.25 -9.28
N PRO A 29 5.95 22.32 -10.10
CA PRO A 29 6.88 23.45 -10.00
C PRO A 29 6.85 24.20 -8.66
N LEU A 30 5.83 23.99 -7.83
CA LEU A 30 5.73 24.55 -6.47
C LEU A 30 6.31 23.60 -5.41
N GLY A 31 6.90 22.48 -5.82
CA GLY A 31 7.50 21.47 -4.94
C GLY A 31 6.50 20.56 -4.23
N ARG A 32 5.24 20.52 -4.66
CA ARG A 32 4.22 19.65 -4.07
C ARG A 32 4.21 18.29 -4.78
N PRO A 33 4.06 17.17 -4.06
CA PRO A 33 3.98 15.86 -4.69
C PRO A 33 2.72 15.76 -5.56
N THR A 34 2.88 15.41 -6.83
CA THR A 34 1.78 15.24 -7.79
C THR A 34 1.63 13.82 -8.30
N ILE A 35 2.73 13.07 -8.31
CA ILE A 35 2.72 11.65 -8.64
C ILE A 35 3.31 10.93 -7.44
N ALA A 36 2.54 10.00 -6.89
CA ALA A 36 3.00 9.14 -5.83
C ALA A 36 2.52 7.72 -6.07
N ARG A 37 3.42 6.76 -5.89
CA ARG A 37 3.06 5.36 -5.72
C ARG A 37 2.76 5.15 -4.25
N MET A 38 1.66 4.47 -3.96
CA MET A 38 1.28 4.14 -2.59
C MET A 38 1.06 2.64 -2.48
N ARG A 39 1.68 2.01 -1.49
CA ARG A 39 1.61 0.57 -1.26
C ARG A 39 1.37 0.27 0.22
N PRO A 40 0.65 -0.79 0.58
CA PRO A 40 0.50 -1.17 1.97
C PRO A 40 1.84 -1.65 2.53
N GLN A 41 2.08 -1.37 3.80
CA GLN A 41 3.20 -1.94 4.54
C GLN A 41 3.01 -3.45 4.66
N LEU A 42 4.07 -4.20 4.33
CA LEU A 42 4.13 -5.65 4.43
C LEU A 42 4.97 -6.05 5.65
N LEU A 43 4.56 -7.12 6.33
CA LEU A 43 5.34 -7.79 7.37
C LEU A 43 6.32 -8.79 6.74
N ALA A 44 7.27 -9.28 7.54
CA ALA A 44 8.21 -10.30 7.08
C ALA A 44 7.46 -11.57 6.61
N GLY A 45 7.73 -12.00 5.39
CA GLY A 45 7.06 -13.16 4.76
C GLY A 45 5.68 -12.85 4.17
N GLU A 46 5.20 -11.60 4.21
CA GLU A 46 4.02 -11.17 3.47
C GLU A 46 4.37 -10.77 2.02
N VAL A 47 3.49 -11.08 1.08
CA VAL A 47 3.58 -10.68 -0.33
C VAL A 47 2.28 -10.01 -0.74
N LEU A 48 2.39 -8.86 -1.40
CA LEU A 48 1.25 -8.17 -2.00
C LEU A 48 0.89 -8.80 -3.34
N ARG A 49 -0.33 -9.32 -3.43
CA ARG A 49 -0.98 -9.74 -4.67
C ARG A 49 -1.92 -8.64 -5.16
N GLU A 50 -1.51 -7.94 -6.22
CA GLU A 50 -2.38 -6.98 -6.89
C GLU A 50 -3.53 -7.69 -7.61
N ARG A 51 -4.72 -7.10 -7.56
CA ARG A 51 -5.93 -7.63 -8.19
C ARG A 51 -6.63 -6.52 -8.93
N LEU A 52 -6.90 -6.71 -10.22
CA LEU A 52 -7.57 -5.71 -11.05
C LEU A 52 -9.03 -5.54 -10.62
N GLY A 53 -9.46 -4.30 -10.39
CA GLY A 53 -10.85 -3.97 -10.06
C GLY A 53 -11.33 -4.37 -8.66
N THR A 54 -10.43 -4.82 -7.76
CA THR A 54 -10.78 -5.22 -6.39
C THR A 54 -9.69 -4.82 -5.39
N ILE A 55 -9.95 -5.06 -4.10
CA ILE A 55 -9.01 -4.77 -3.00
C ILE A 55 -7.78 -5.67 -3.17
N PRO A 56 -6.54 -5.15 -3.10
CA PRO A 56 -5.35 -5.98 -3.18
C PRO A 56 -5.24 -6.88 -1.95
N GLU A 57 -4.55 -8.01 -2.12
CA GLU A 57 -4.50 -9.05 -1.12
C GLU A 57 -3.08 -9.25 -0.61
N ILE A 58 -2.92 -9.49 0.67
CA ILE A 58 -1.66 -9.88 1.27
C ILE A 58 -1.72 -11.37 1.60
N ILE A 59 -0.79 -12.11 1.03
CA ILE A 59 -0.62 -13.55 1.24
C ILE A 59 0.70 -13.82 1.96
N GLN A 60 0.81 -14.96 2.65
CA GLN A 60 2.09 -15.41 3.19
C GLN A 60 2.87 -16.18 2.13
N GLU A 61 4.16 -15.86 1.99
CA GLU A 61 5.11 -16.64 1.20
C GLU A 61 5.35 -17.97 1.91
N ARG A 62 4.84 -19.07 1.34
CA ARG A 62 5.16 -20.42 1.81
C ARG A 62 6.55 -20.75 1.30
N ARG A 63 7.52 -20.86 2.20
CA ARG A 63 8.79 -21.55 1.94
C ARG A 63 8.58 -23.06 1.91
#